data_AF-A0A7J4EF53-F1
#
_entry.id   AF-A0A7J4EF53-F1
#
_cell.length_a   1.000
_cell.length_b   1.000
_cell.length_c   1.000
_cell.angle_alpha   90.00
_cell.angle_beta   90.00
_cell.angle_gamma   90.00
#
_symmetry.space_group_name_H-M   'P 1'
#
loop_
_entity.id
_entity.type
_entity.pdbx_description
1 polymer ?
#
loop_
_entity_poly.entity_id
_entity_poly.type
_entity_poly.pdbx_seq_one_letter_code
_entity_poly.pdbx_strand_id
1 'polypeptide(L)'
;MTKSFPSLITSILHIGSMVLPTELYPEFMNHIYTFCERLMIKLHYILCVMIRKPVVAGQFYSASSNPLKTEIEECFLDARGPGKLPEIRKKEGSLKGVVVPHAGYMYSGAIAAHSYLAVAENGFADTFVLIGPNHTGMGSGVSLFPNGEWETPFGKLPVEEAIVDLLAGGIIDLDENAHRYEHSIEVQLPFLQYIANKKTFSIVPI
;
A
#
# COMPACT_ATOMS: atom_id res chain seq x y z
N MET A 1 -42.59 -0.77 -1.09
CA MET A 1 -41.93 -2.07 -1.28
C MET A 1 -40.74 -2.14 -0.34
N THR A 2 -40.98 -2.66 0.85
CA THR A 2 -40.01 -2.85 1.94
C THR A 2 -39.14 -4.05 1.62
N LYS A 3 -37.82 -3.84 1.40
CA LYS A 3 -36.86 -4.94 1.34
C LYS A 3 -36.53 -5.36 2.76
N SER A 4 -36.95 -6.56 3.15
CA SER A 4 -36.58 -7.20 4.42
C SER A 4 -35.11 -7.60 4.38
N PHE A 5 -34.32 -7.10 5.34
CA PHE A 5 -32.98 -7.64 5.63
C PHE A 5 -33.11 -8.85 6.57
N PRO A 6 -32.29 -9.90 6.43
CA PRO A 6 -32.39 -11.11 7.24
C PRO A 6 -32.04 -10.83 8.71
N SER A 7 -32.83 -11.41 9.61
CA SER A 7 -32.72 -11.38 11.07
C SER A 7 -31.52 -12.18 11.60
N LEU A 8 -30.30 -11.68 11.41
CA LEU A 8 -29.08 -12.38 11.84
C LEU A 8 -28.19 -11.57 12.80
N ILE A 9 -28.78 -10.63 13.55
CA ILE A 9 -28.13 -9.94 14.68
C ILE A 9 -29.01 -10.07 15.93
N THR A 10 -29.37 -11.29 16.29
CA THR A 10 -30.00 -11.58 17.60
C THR A 10 -29.30 -12.76 18.28
N SER A 11 -27.98 -12.69 18.34
CA SER A 11 -27.16 -13.71 19.00
C SER A 11 -26.10 -13.04 19.89
N ILE A 12 -26.45 -12.93 21.17
CA ILE A 12 -25.56 -13.00 22.34
C ILE A 12 -24.66 -11.78 22.59
N LEU A 13 -25.16 -10.85 23.42
CA LEU A 13 -24.36 -10.14 24.41
C LEU A 13 -24.98 -10.37 25.79
N HIS A 14 -24.74 -11.54 26.39
CA HIS A 14 -25.00 -11.76 27.81
C HIS A 14 -23.77 -11.26 28.58
N ILE A 15 -23.59 -9.94 28.62
CA ILE A 15 -22.69 -9.31 29.60
C ILE A 15 -23.53 -9.18 30.87
N GLY A 16 -22.97 -9.63 31.99
CA GLY A 16 -23.65 -9.85 33.26
C GLY A 16 -24.62 -8.74 33.67
N SER A 17 -25.62 -9.15 34.45
CA SER A 17 -26.74 -8.37 35.00
C SER A 17 -26.39 -7.00 35.60
N MET A 18 -26.09 -6.03 34.74
CA MET A 18 -25.79 -4.65 35.12
C MET A 18 -26.73 -3.75 34.31
N VAL A 19 -27.79 -3.29 34.96
CA VAL A 19 -28.75 -2.34 34.38
C VAL A 19 -28.07 -0.98 34.37
N LEU A 20 -27.57 -0.55 33.20
CA LEU A 20 -27.01 0.78 33.03
C LEU A 20 -28.15 1.82 32.88
N PRO A 21 -27.98 3.08 33.33
CA PRO A 21 -28.97 4.14 33.14
C PRO A 21 -29.29 4.38 31.67
N THR A 22 -30.56 4.61 31.33
CA THR A 22 -31.07 4.80 29.95
C THR A 22 -30.40 5.93 29.17
N GLU A 23 -29.76 6.87 29.86
CA GLU A 23 -29.05 8.02 29.28
C GLU A 23 -27.65 7.66 28.74
N LEU A 24 -27.06 6.54 29.17
CA LEU A 24 -25.75 6.04 28.71
C LEU A 24 -25.84 5.12 27.50
N TYR A 25 -27.05 4.71 27.11
CA TYR A 25 -27.28 3.74 26.04
C TYR A 25 -26.85 4.22 24.65
N PRO A 26 -27.09 5.47 24.22
CA PRO A 26 -26.76 5.87 22.84
C PRO A 26 -25.26 5.88 22.56
N GLU A 27 -24.45 6.40 23.49
CA GLU A 27 -22.98 6.46 23.34
C GLU A 27 -22.34 5.09 23.45
N PHE A 28 -22.79 4.28 24.41
CA PHE A 28 -22.32 2.91 24.59
C PHE A 28 -22.68 2.02 23.39
N MET A 29 -23.92 2.14 22.88
CA MET A 29 -24.35 1.41 21.69
C MET A 29 -23.58 1.88 20.45
N ASN A 30 -23.32 3.19 20.28
CA ASN A 30 -22.47 3.67 19.19
C ASN A 30 -21.06 3.08 19.27
N HIS A 31 -20.45 2.98 20.45
CA HIS A 31 -19.15 2.32 20.61
C HIS A 31 -19.20 0.84 20.24
N ILE A 32 -20.26 0.12 20.63
CA ILE A 32 -20.46 -1.28 20.24
C ILE A 32 -20.67 -1.40 18.73
N TYR A 33 -21.48 -0.56 18.11
CA TYR A 33 -21.71 -0.58 16.66
C TYR A 33 -20.43 -0.28 15.89
N THR A 34 -19.67 0.77 16.26
CA THR A 34 -18.38 1.08 15.64
C THR A 34 -17.38 -0.06 15.85
N PHE A 35 -17.36 -0.68 17.04
CA PHE A 35 -16.52 -1.85 17.31
C PHE A 35 -16.93 -3.05 16.44
N CYS A 36 -18.22 -3.36 16.34
CA CYS A 36 -18.76 -4.44 15.52
C CYS A 36 -18.55 -4.19 14.03
N GLU A 37 -18.75 -2.98 13.53
CA GLU A 37 -18.46 -2.62 12.13
C GLU A 37 -16.98 -2.78 11.82
N ARG A 38 -16.10 -2.25 12.68
CA ARG A 38 -14.65 -2.45 12.55
C ARG A 38 -14.27 -3.93 12.58
N LEU A 39 -14.89 -4.72 13.48
CA LEU A 39 -14.65 -6.16 13.58
C LEU A 39 -15.14 -6.92 12.34
N MET A 40 -16.31 -6.57 11.79
CA MET A 40 -16.87 -7.20 10.60
C MET A 40 -16.09 -6.84 9.33
N ILE A 41 -15.67 -5.59 9.20
CA ILE A 41 -14.74 -5.14 8.13
C ILE A 41 -13.43 -5.90 8.25
N LYS A 42 -12.88 -6.02 9.47
CA LYS A 42 -11.64 -6.76 9.72
C LYS A 42 -11.78 -8.26 9.41
N LEU A 43 -12.91 -8.88 9.78
CA LEU A 43 -13.22 -10.28 9.44
C LEU A 43 -13.34 -10.52 7.93
N HIS A 44 -13.96 -9.59 7.20
CA HIS A 44 -14.04 -9.64 5.74
C HIS A 44 -12.64 -9.64 5.10
N TYR A 45 -11.76 -8.82 5.65
CA TYR A 45 -10.39 -8.61 5.19
C TYR A 45 -9.41 -9.73 5.62
N ILE A 46 -9.66 -10.43 6.72
CA ILE A 46 -8.82 -11.53 7.22
C ILE A 46 -8.98 -12.83 6.39
N LEU A 47 -10.14 -13.05 5.78
CA LEU A 47 -10.49 -14.35 5.15
C LEU A 47 -10.08 -14.48 3.68
N CYS A 48 -9.62 -13.40 3.02
CA CYS A 48 -9.20 -13.43 1.63
C CYS A 48 -7.95 -12.56 1.44
N VAL A 49 -6.82 -13.17 1.06
CA VAL A 49 -5.61 -12.42 0.70
C VAL A 49 -5.90 -11.66 -0.61
N MET A 50 -6.09 -10.35 -0.51
CA MET A 50 -6.25 -9.50 -1.69
C MET A 50 -4.93 -9.42 -2.45
N ILE A 51 -4.98 -9.61 -3.78
CA ILE A 51 -3.83 -9.41 -4.64
C ILE A 51 -4.16 -8.30 -5.63
N ARG A 52 -3.53 -7.14 -5.46
CA ARG A 52 -3.58 -6.09 -6.47
C ARG A 52 -2.64 -6.46 -7.62
N LYS A 53 -3.22 -6.65 -8.81
CA LYS A 53 -2.47 -6.90 -10.04
C LYS A 53 -1.85 -5.61 -10.57
N PRO A 54 -0.72 -5.69 -11.29
CA PRO A 54 -0.17 -4.52 -11.95
C PRO A 54 -1.09 -4.10 -13.10
N VAL A 55 -1.35 -2.81 -13.24
CA VAL A 55 -2.27 -2.24 -14.24
C VAL A 55 -1.55 -1.54 -15.38
N VAL A 56 -0.25 -1.20 -15.22
CA VAL A 56 0.56 -0.56 -16.26
C VAL A 56 1.81 -1.36 -16.67
N ALA A 57 1.95 -2.59 -16.18
CA ALA A 57 2.95 -3.54 -16.69
C ALA A 57 2.73 -3.79 -18.20
N GLY A 58 3.79 -3.64 -18.99
CA GLY A 58 3.77 -3.69 -20.46
C GLY A 58 3.46 -2.35 -21.13
N GLN A 59 3.18 -1.29 -20.35
CA GLN A 59 2.92 0.07 -20.84
C GLN A 59 3.93 1.08 -20.29
N PHE A 60 4.07 1.12 -18.96
CA PHE A 60 4.97 2.07 -18.27
C PHE A 60 6.34 1.46 -18.00
N TYR A 61 6.40 0.14 -17.89
CA TYR A 61 7.60 -0.66 -17.70
C TYR A 61 7.33 -2.07 -18.23
N SER A 62 8.38 -2.85 -18.47
CA SER A 62 8.24 -4.20 -19.03
C SER A 62 7.43 -5.16 -18.16
N ALA A 63 6.49 -5.91 -18.76
CA ALA A 63 5.66 -6.89 -18.05
C ALA A 63 6.39 -8.18 -17.63
N SER A 64 7.62 -8.39 -18.12
CA SER A 64 8.41 -9.59 -17.88
C SER A 64 9.64 -9.28 -17.03
N SER A 65 9.94 -10.13 -16.05
CA SER A 65 11.03 -9.94 -15.08
C SER A 65 12.40 -9.63 -15.71
N ASN A 66 12.86 -10.42 -16.68
CA ASN A 66 14.19 -10.22 -17.27
C ASN A 66 14.29 -8.89 -18.06
N PRO A 67 13.38 -8.56 -18.99
CA PRO A 67 13.37 -7.24 -19.63
C PRO A 67 13.24 -6.08 -18.64
N LEU A 68 12.41 -6.22 -17.60
CA LEU A 68 12.24 -5.18 -16.59
C LEU A 68 13.53 -4.92 -15.82
N LYS A 69 14.29 -5.98 -15.50
CA LYS A 69 15.60 -5.86 -14.88
C LYS A 69 16.55 -5.05 -15.75
N THR A 70 16.64 -5.37 -17.05
CA THR A 70 17.48 -4.63 -18.00
C THR A 70 17.05 -3.18 -18.12
N GLU A 71 15.74 -2.92 -18.22
CA GLU A 71 15.19 -1.57 -18.32
C GLU A 71 15.53 -0.70 -17.09
N ILE A 72 15.49 -1.29 -15.88
CA ILE A 72 15.92 -0.60 -14.65
C ILE A 72 17.43 -0.34 -14.66
N GLU A 73 18.25 -1.31 -15.06
CA GLU A 73 19.71 -1.14 -15.18
C GLU A 73 20.05 -0.02 -16.17
N GLU A 74 19.36 0.03 -17.31
CA GLU A 74 19.48 1.10 -18.29
C GLU A 74 19.09 2.46 -17.68
N CYS A 75 18.05 2.54 -16.86
CA CYS A 75 17.71 3.78 -16.15
C CYS A 75 18.83 4.26 -15.23
N PHE A 76 19.51 3.35 -14.53
CA PHE A 76 20.66 3.71 -13.69
C PHE A 76 21.88 4.18 -14.50
N LEU A 77 22.08 3.61 -15.69
CA LEU A 77 23.26 3.84 -16.54
C LEU A 77 23.05 4.89 -17.64
N ASP A 78 21.81 5.33 -17.87
CA ASP A 78 21.46 6.41 -18.80
C ASP A 78 22.24 7.69 -18.46
N ALA A 79 22.56 8.50 -19.47
CA ALA A 79 23.30 9.75 -19.30
C ALA A 79 22.60 10.78 -18.39
N ARG A 80 21.27 10.67 -18.22
CA ARG A 80 20.46 11.47 -17.30
C ARG A 80 20.38 10.82 -15.90
N GLY A 81 20.72 9.54 -15.80
CA GLY A 81 20.73 8.75 -14.58
C GLY A 81 21.99 8.97 -13.73
N PRO A 82 22.14 8.22 -12.63
CA PRO A 82 23.29 8.35 -11.72
C PRO A 82 24.59 7.75 -12.27
N GLY A 83 24.56 7.02 -13.38
CA GLY A 83 25.74 6.45 -14.03
C GLY A 83 26.34 5.22 -13.32
N LYS A 84 25.63 4.64 -12.36
CA LYS A 84 26.06 3.43 -11.64
C LYS A 84 24.87 2.66 -11.08
N LEU A 85 25.05 1.34 -10.93
CA LEU A 85 24.04 0.47 -10.34
C LEU A 85 23.99 0.65 -8.80
N PRO A 86 22.81 0.47 -8.19
CA PRO A 86 22.63 0.62 -6.76
C PRO A 86 23.17 -0.61 -6.01
N GLU A 87 23.78 -0.37 -4.86
CA GLU A 87 24.19 -1.42 -3.91
C GLU A 87 23.73 -1.01 -2.51
N ILE A 88 23.11 -1.94 -1.77
CA ILE A 88 22.66 -1.66 -0.41
C ILE A 88 23.88 -1.45 0.49
N ARG A 89 23.97 -0.26 1.09
CA ARG A 89 25.00 0.07 2.08
C ARG A 89 24.43 0.10 3.49
N LYS A 90 25.32 0.09 4.49
CA LYS A 90 24.90 0.36 5.87
C LYS A 90 24.32 1.76 5.95
N LYS A 91 23.35 1.95 6.85
CA LYS A 91 22.76 3.26 7.11
C LYS A 91 23.81 4.21 7.68
N GLU A 92 24.36 5.05 6.82
CA GLU A 92 25.32 6.09 7.20
C GLU A 92 24.68 7.47 7.31
N GLY A 93 23.45 7.63 6.80
CA GLY A 93 22.75 8.92 6.73
C GLY A 93 21.41 9.01 7.46
N SER A 94 20.80 10.19 7.32
CA SER A 94 19.52 10.56 7.94
C SER A 94 18.34 10.54 6.97
N LEU A 95 18.50 10.00 5.75
CA LEU A 95 17.46 9.97 4.71
C LEU A 95 16.15 9.42 5.28
N LYS A 96 15.08 10.22 5.20
CA LYS A 96 13.73 9.88 5.68
C LYS A 96 12.74 9.60 4.56
N GLY A 97 13.01 10.10 3.36
CA GLY A 97 12.13 9.95 2.21
C GLY A 97 12.73 10.60 0.97
N VAL A 98 12.14 10.29 -0.18
CA VAL A 98 12.51 10.81 -1.50
C VAL A 98 11.25 11.20 -2.25
N VAL A 99 11.37 12.16 -3.16
CA VAL A 99 10.32 12.48 -4.14
C VAL A 99 10.75 11.89 -5.48
N VAL A 100 9.86 11.17 -6.14
CA VAL A 100 10.18 10.39 -7.35
C VAL A 100 9.11 10.59 -8.41
N PRO A 101 9.48 10.85 -9.68
CA PRO A 101 8.50 10.90 -10.76
C PRO A 101 7.89 9.52 -11.03
N HIS A 102 6.67 9.48 -11.57
CA HIS A 102 5.90 8.24 -11.79
C HIS A 102 5.40 8.05 -13.23
N ALA A 103 6.04 8.70 -14.22
CA ALA A 103 5.78 8.39 -15.62
C ALA A 103 6.41 7.04 -16.02
N GLY A 104 6.14 6.58 -17.24
CA GLY A 104 6.80 5.40 -17.78
C GLY A 104 8.34 5.52 -17.78
N TYR A 105 9.04 4.40 -17.63
CA TYR A 105 10.48 4.35 -17.40
C TYR A 105 11.28 5.02 -18.53
N MET A 106 10.81 4.89 -19.78
CA MET A 106 11.37 5.59 -20.94
C MET A 106 11.48 7.12 -20.72
N TYR A 107 10.54 7.72 -20.01
CA TYR A 107 10.48 9.17 -19.79
C TYR A 107 11.15 9.58 -18.47
N SER A 108 10.83 8.91 -17.37
CA SER A 108 11.24 9.35 -16.03
C SER A 108 12.14 8.38 -15.28
N GLY A 109 12.37 7.17 -15.79
CA GLY A 109 13.12 6.13 -15.09
C GLY A 109 14.54 6.55 -14.73
N ALA A 110 15.25 7.21 -15.66
CA ALA A 110 16.60 7.73 -15.40
C ALA A 110 16.63 8.77 -14.27
N ILE A 111 15.61 9.63 -14.17
CA ILE A 111 15.51 10.62 -13.10
C ILE A 111 15.14 9.93 -11.77
N ALA A 112 14.22 8.97 -11.81
CA ALA A 112 13.84 8.18 -10.65
C ALA A 112 15.03 7.40 -10.05
N ALA A 113 15.94 6.92 -10.91
CA ALA A 113 17.11 6.15 -10.51
C ALA A 113 18.04 6.90 -9.53
N HIS A 114 18.10 8.25 -9.57
CA HIS A 114 18.85 9.03 -8.57
C HIS A 114 18.30 8.84 -7.16
N SER A 115 16.99 8.94 -7.01
CA SER A 115 16.31 8.73 -5.72
C SER A 115 16.52 7.32 -5.20
N TYR A 116 16.44 6.33 -6.10
CA TYR A 116 16.61 4.93 -5.74
C TYR A 116 18.06 4.57 -5.40
N LEU A 117 19.04 5.18 -6.07
CA LEU A 117 20.44 5.06 -5.66
C LEU A 117 20.63 5.60 -4.24
N ALA A 118 20.07 6.78 -3.94
CA ALA A 118 20.16 7.37 -2.59
C ALA A 118 19.50 6.47 -1.53
N VAL A 119 18.37 5.82 -1.85
CA VAL A 119 17.72 4.83 -0.98
C VAL A 119 18.64 3.64 -0.71
N ALA A 120 19.28 3.08 -1.74
CA ALA A 120 20.19 1.94 -1.60
C ALA A 120 21.41 2.30 -0.71
N GLU A 121 21.98 3.48 -0.92
CA GLU A 121 23.19 3.93 -0.20
C GLU A 121 22.94 4.35 1.25
N ASN A 122 21.68 4.58 1.66
CA ASN A 122 21.33 5.05 3.00
C ASN A 122 20.68 3.98 3.88
N GLY A 123 20.85 2.71 3.53
CA GLY A 123 20.28 1.58 4.25
C GLY A 123 18.86 1.26 3.78
N PHE A 124 18.67 0.02 3.35
CA PHE A 124 17.39 -0.45 2.82
C PHE A 124 16.40 -0.77 3.95
N ALA A 125 15.28 -0.07 3.99
CA ALA A 125 14.25 -0.23 5.00
C ALA A 125 13.54 -1.59 4.90
N ASP A 126 12.94 -2.03 6.01
CA ASP A 126 12.12 -3.24 6.04
C ASP A 126 10.66 -2.95 5.64
N THR A 127 10.24 -1.68 5.71
CA THR A 127 8.93 -1.20 5.25
C THR A 127 9.05 0.14 4.54
N PHE A 128 8.37 0.29 3.41
CA PHE A 128 8.27 1.56 2.67
C PHE A 128 6.83 2.10 2.72
N VAL A 129 6.68 3.34 3.20
CA VAL A 129 5.42 4.09 3.07
C VAL A 129 5.47 4.84 1.75
N LEU A 130 4.53 4.54 0.85
CA LEU A 130 4.47 5.15 -0.49
C LEU A 130 3.23 6.03 -0.58
N ILE A 131 3.44 7.31 -0.83
CA ILE A 131 2.36 8.29 -0.95
C ILE A 131 2.25 8.70 -2.41
N GLY A 132 1.11 8.42 -3.03
CA GLY A 132 0.85 8.69 -4.44
C GLY A 132 -0.37 9.60 -4.66
N PRO A 133 -0.37 10.42 -5.72
CA PRO A 133 -1.61 11.05 -6.17
C PRO A 133 -2.61 10.01 -6.69
N ASN A 134 -3.89 10.36 -6.62
CA ASN A 134 -4.99 9.65 -7.25
C ASN A 134 -5.41 10.34 -8.55
N HIS A 135 -5.02 9.77 -9.69
CA HIS A 135 -5.37 10.22 -11.03
C HIS A 135 -6.68 9.62 -11.54
N THR A 136 -7.14 8.52 -10.95
CA THR A 136 -8.40 7.88 -11.35
C THR A 136 -9.63 8.63 -10.84
N GLY A 137 -9.51 9.35 -9.72
CA GLY A 137 -10.63 9.97 -9.01
C GLY A 137 -11.56 8.95 -8.35
N MET A 138 -11.17 7.68 -8.27
CA MET A 138 -11.94 6.63 -7.61
C MET A 138 -11.63 6.60 -6.11
N GLY A 139 -12.63 6.23 -5.31
CA GLY A 139 -12.46 6.01 -3.88
C GLY A 139 -12.41 7.30 -3.04
N SER A 140 -11.87 7.19 -1.83
CA SER A 140 -11.76 8.30 -0.87
C SER A 140 -10.69 9.33 -1.25
N GLY A 141 -10.71 10.48 -0.57
CA GLY A 141 -9.74 11.57 -0.80
C GLY A 141 -8.33 11.24 -0.32
N VAL A 142 -8.21 10.52 0.80
CA VAL A 142 -6.96 9.90 1.26
C VAL A 142 -7.28 8.46 1.64
N SER A 143 -6.61 7.52 0.99
CA SER A 143 -6.90 6.09 1.07
C SER A 143 -5.67 5.31 1.49
N LEU A 144 -5.86 4.27 2.29
CA LEU A 144 -4.87 3.22 2.54
C LEU A 144 -5.31 1.94 1.85
N PHE A 145 -4.36 1.22 1.24
CA PHE A 145 -4.63 -0.12 0.76
C PHE A 145 -4.72 -1.07 1.98
N PRO A 146 -5.87 -1.73 2.21
CA PRO A 146 -6.20 -2.33 3.50
C PRO A 146 -5.32 -3.51 3.94
N ASN A 147 -5.05 -4.47 3.06
CA ASN A 147 -4.25 -5.66 3.38
C ASN A 147 -3.79 -6.40 2.12
N GLY A 148 -3.08 -7.52 2.31
CA GLY A 148 -2.77 -8.44 1.23
C GLY A 148 -1.46 -8.10 0.53
N GLU A 149 -1.44 -8.21 -0.80
CA GLU A 149 -0.20 -8.13 -1.58
C GLU A 149 -0.39 -7.32 -2.87
N TRP A 150 0.68 -6.65 -3.30
CA TRP A 150 0.77 -6.05 -4.64
C TRP A 150 1.70 -6.89 -5.50
N GLU A 151 1.23 -7.31 -6.67
CA GLU A 151 2.00 -8.11 -7.61
C GLU A 151 2.73 -7.22 -8.61
N THR A 152 3.98 -7.56 -8.89
CA THR A 152 4.78 -7.00 -9.99
C THR A 152 5.39 -8.14 -10.80
N PRO A 153 6.05 -7.86 -11.94
CA PRO A 153 6.83 -8.86 -12.67
C PRO A 153 7.97 -9.51 -11.87
N PHE A 154 8.43 -8.89 -10.78
CA PHE A 154 9.44 -9.48 -9.87
C PHE A 154 8.85 -10.32 -8.74
N GLY A 155 7.52 -10.36 -8.62
CA GLY A 155 6.81 -11.08 -7.57
C GLY A 155 6.01 -10.14 -6.70
N LYS A 156 5.52 -10.68 -5.58
CA LYS A 156 4.57 -9.99 -4.71
C LYS A 156 5.25 -9.21 -3.59
N LEU A 157 4.60 -8.15 -3.15
CA LEU A 157 4.98 -7.32 -2.01
C LEU A 157 3.85 -7.30 -0.99
N PRO A 158 4.08 -7.75 0.26
CA PRO A 158 3.08 -7.72 1.31
C PRO A 158 2.83 -6.29 1.79
N VAL A 159 1.58 -6.02 2.15
CA VAL A 159 1.18 -4.78 2.82
C VAL A 159 1.47 -4.91 4.31
N GLU A 160 2.04 -3.86 4.93
CA GLU A 160 2.29 -3.83 6.37
C GLU A 160 1.01 -3.46 7.14
N GLU A 161 0.16 -4.45 7.35
CA GLU A 161 -1.18 -4.28 7.93
C GLU A 161 -1.15 -3.63 9.32
N ALA A 162 -0.13 -3.89 10.13
CA ALA A 162 -0.01 -3.28 11.46
C ALA A 162 0.17 -1.75 11.39
N ILE A 163 0.86 -1.25 10.36
CA ILE A 163 1.02 0.20 10.13
C ILE A 163 -0.24 0.77 9.48
N VAL A 164 -0.87 0.03 8.56
CA VAL A 164 -2.17 0.43 7.99
C VAL A 164 -3.21 0.63 9.10
N ASP A 165 -3.35 -0.34 10.01
CA ASP A 165 -4.26 -0.28 11.16
C ASP A 165 -3.97 0.91 12.08
N LEU A 166 -2.68 1.27 12.24
CA LEU A 166 -2.26 2.42 13.06
C LEU A 166 -2.62 3.76 12.42
N LEU A 167 -2.53 3.86 11.09
CA LEU A 167 -2.77 5.09 10.33
C LEU A 167 -4.25 5.30 9.99
N ALA A 168 -5.05 4.24 9.96
CA ALA A 168 -6.46 4.30 9.59
C ALA A 168 -7.28 5.18 10.55
N GLY A 169 -8.16 6.00 9.98
CA GLY A 169 -9.07 6.89 10.70
C GLY A 169 -8.81 8.37 10.46
N GLY A 170 -9.67 9.22 11.03
CA GLY A 170 -9.63 10.66 10.80
C GLY A 170 -9.99 11.00 9.35
N ILE A 171 -9.01 11.43 8.58
CA ILE A 171 -9.16 11.75 7.14
C ILE A 171 -8.75 10.61 6.22
N ILE A 172 -8.26 9.48 6.77
CA ILE A 172 -7.67 8.38 6.01
C ILE A 172 -8.60 7.17 6.08
N ASP A 173 -9.16 6.78 4.94
CA ASP A 173 -10.06 5.63 4.81
C ASP A 173 -9.30 4.38 4.34
N LEU A 174 -9.79 3.20 4.72
CA LEU A 174 -9.36 1.93 4.11
C LEU A 174 -10.15 1.72 2.82
N ASP A 175 -9.52 1.85 1.65
CA ASP A 175 -10.25 1.78 0.37
C ASP A 175 -9.41 1.18 -0.76
N GLU A 176 -9.69 -0.08 -1.10
CA GLU A 176 -9.04 -0.77 -2.22
C GLU A 176 -9.34 -0.10 -3.58
N ASN A 177 -10.51 0.50 -3.76
CA ASN A 177 -10.95 1.01 -5.06
C ASN A 177 -10.11 2.19 -5.53
N ALA A 178 -9.62 3.02 -4.59
CA ALA A 178 -8.73 4.14 -4.88
C ALA A 178 -7.41 3.69 -5.50
N HIS A 179 -6.92 2.51 -5.13
CA HIS A 179 -5.65 1.97 -5.62
C HIS A 179 -5.81 1.06 -6.84
N ARG A 180 -7.00 0.46 -7.06
CA ARG A 180 -7.22 -0.65 -8.00
C ARG A 180 -6.68 -0.40 -9.41
N TYR A 181 -6.80 0.83 -9.91
CA TYR A 181 -6.34 1.22 -11.25
C TYR A 181 -5.33 2.38 -11.23
N GLU A 182 -4.84 2.76 -10.05
CA GLU A 182 -3.94 3.91 -9.89
C GLU A 182 -2.47 3.47 -10.01
N HIS A 183 -1.69 4.14 -10.85
CA HIS A 183 -0.36 3.68 -11.24
C HIS A 183 0.79 4.37 -10.49
N SER A 184 0.53 5.53 -9.86
CA SER A 184 1.58 6.38 -9.30
C SER A 184 2.52 5.68 -8.31
N ILE A 185 1.97 4.80 -7.46
CA ILE A 185 2.71 3.94 -6.53
C ILE A 185 3.25 2.70 -7.24
N GLU A 186 2.46 2.05 -8.10
CA GLU A 186 2.82 0.79 -8.76
C GLU A 186 4.16 0.88 -9.49
N VAL A 187 4.38 1.96 -10.25
CA VAL A 187 5.60 2.15 -11.06
C VAL A 187 6.87 2.26 -10.22
N GLN A 188 6.75 2.50 -8.91
CA GLN A 188 7.87 2.62 -7.98
C GLN A 188 8.33 1.25 -7.45
N LEU A 189 7.42 0.27 -7.41
CA LEU A 189 7.65 -1.02 -6.77
C LEU A 189 8.77 -1.84 -7.44
N PRO A 190 8.89 -1.89 -8.78
CA PRO A 190 9.98 -2.64 -9.40
C PRO A 190 11.38 -2.11 -9.08
N PHE A 191 11.56 -0.79 -8.96
CA PHE A 191 12.84 -0.21 -8.55
C PHE A 191 13.23 -0.67 -7.13
N LEU A 192 12.28 -0.64 -6.19
CA LEU A 192 12.53 -1.11 -4.81
C LEU A 192 12.86 -2.61 -4.77
N GLN A 193 12.11 -3.44 -5.51
CA GLN A 193 12.39 -4.89 -5.58
C GLN A 193 13.74 -5.19 -6.25
N TYR A 194 14.11 -4.43 -7.29
CA TYR A 194 15.41 -4.54 -7.93
C TYR A 194 16.55 -4.28 -6.93
N ILE A 195 16.47 -3.18 -6.17
CA ILE A 195 17.48 -2.83 -5.15
C ILE A 195 17.52 -3.88 -4.03
N ALA A 196 16.35 -4.34 -3.58
CA ALA A 196 16.23 -5.29 -2.47
C ALA A 196 17.03 -6.57 -2.73
N ASN A 197 17.22 -6.97 -3.99
CA ASN A 197 17.99 -8.14 -4.40
C ASN A 197 17.65 -9.38 -3.54
N LYS A 198 16.37 -9.76 -3.55
CA LYS A 198 15.77 -10.86 -2.75
C LYS A 198 15.61 -10.60 -1.25
N LYS A 199 16.05 -9.45 -0.71
CA LYS A 199 15.63 -9.03 0.64
C LYS A 199 14.12 -8.85 0.66
N THR A 200 13.46 -9.41 1.68
CA THR A 200 12.03 -9.21 1.92
C THR A 200 11.77 -7.86 2.56
N PHE A 201 10.72 -7.17 2.12
CA PHE A 201 10.23 -5.93 2.73
C PHE A 201 8.72 -5.80 2.50
N SER A 202 8.07 -4.95 3.29
CA SER A 202 6.63 -4.65 3.18
C SER A 202 6.39 -3.22 2.69
N ILE A 203 5.16 -2.95 2.25
CA ILE A 203 4.74 -1.62 1.78
C ILE A 203 3.50 -1.11 2.51
N VAL A 204 3.35 0.21 2.57
CA VAL A 204 2.13 0.89 3.03
C VAL A 204 1.71 1.90 1.94
N PRO A 205 0.81 1.51 1.03
CA PRO A 205 0.34 2.38 -0.05
C PRO A 205 -0.71 3.38 0.48
N ILE A 206 -0.46 4.68 0.25
CA ILE A 206 -1.33 5.82 0.58
C ILE A 206 -1.66 6.59 -0.70
#